data_AF-A0A2R6LK18-F1
#
_entry.id   AF-A0A2R6LK18-F1
#
_cell.length_a   1.000
_cell.length_b   1.000
_cell.length_c   1.000
_cell.angle_alpha   90.00
_cell.angle_beta   90.00
_cell.angle_gamma   90.00
#
_symmetry.space_group_name_H-M   'P 1'
#
loop_
_entity.id
_entity.type
_entity.pdbx_description
1 polymer ?
#
loop_
_entity_poly.entity_id
_entity_poly.type
_entity_poly.pdbx_seq_one_letter_code
_entity_poly.pdbx_strand_id
1 'polypeptide(L)'
;MSRNESTGASVERLYRELEDVETRADGETDLPAELVGDVAEELTEDRTLGFEEALVKESLDEVLLVLIALGEEGTHGEGLMSDLETFFDANLSPGTVYPRLHELEEDGLLEVQELVRTKEYRIADEKRVRERIAGAMQQHLALAAVFRSGLGRF
;
A
#
# COMPACT_ATOMS: atom_id res chain seq x y z
N MET A 1 22.38 -0.94 -37.33
CA MET A 1 21.67 0.10 -36.56
C MET A 1 20.57 -0.59 -35.79
N SER A 2 20.85 -0.91 -34.52
CA SER A 2 19.93 -1.67 -33.66
C SER A 2 18.74 -0.84 -33.22
N ARG A 3 17.62 -1.54 -33.18
CA ARG A 3 16.28 -1.17 -32.75
C ARG A 3 16.35 -0.87 -31.24
N ASN A 4 15.89 0.31 -30.83
CA ASN A 4 15.78 0.66 -29.41
C ASN A 4 14.49 0.01 -28.88
N GLU A 5 14.62 -1.09 -28.16
CA GLU A 5 13.53 -1.73 -27.42
C GLU A 5 13.27 -0.89 -26.16
N SER A 6 12.20 -0.10 -26.19
CA SER A 6 11.63 0.50 -24.98
C SER A 6 11.21 -0.63 -24.04
N THR A 7 11.92 -0.74 -22.91
CA THR A 7 11.72 -1.78 -21.90
C THR A 7 10.62 -1.35 -20.96
N GLY A 8 9.40 -1.19 -21.47
CA GLY A 8 8.24 -1.06 -20.59
C GLY A 8 8.11 -2.33 -19.75
N ALA A 9 8.30 -2.22 -18.44
CA ALA A 9 8.10 -3.33 -17.50
C ALA A 9 6.71 -3.93 -17.75
N SER A 10 6.68 -5.19 -18.19
CA SER A 10 5.40 -5.87 -18.44
C SER A 10 4.80 -6.28 -17.10
N VAL A 11 3.48 -6.12 -16.94
CA VAL A 11 2.71 -6.55 -15.75
C VAL A 11 3.03 -8.00 -15.33
N GLU A 12 3.36 -8.85 -16.30
CA GLU A 12 3.75 -10.25 -16.07
C GLU A 12 5.13 -10.41 -15.40
N ARG A 13 6.00 -9.39 -15.50
CA ARG A 13 7.25 -9.28 -14.75
C ARG A 13 6.97 -8.91 -13.30
N LEU A 14 6.12 -7.90 -13.07
CA LEU A 14 5.66 -7.51 -11.74
C LEU A 14 5.00 -8.64 -10.96
N TYR A 15 4.14 -9.42 -11.64
CA TYR A 15 3.56 -10.63 -11.04
C TYR A 15 4.61 -11.64 -10.58
N ARG A 16 5.74 -11.74 -11.29
CA ARG A 16 6.82 -12.70 -11.01
C ARG A 16 7.80 -12.17 -9.95
N GLU A 17 8.10 -10.89 -9.99
CA GLU A 17 8.94 -10.20 -9.00
C GLU A 17 8.27 -10.21 -7.62
N LEU A 18 6.94 -10.07 -7.57
CA LEU A 18 6.14 -10.13 -6.33
C LEU A 18 6.01 -11.55 -5.73
N GLU A 19 6.09 -12.60 -6.53
CA GLU A 19 6.22 -13.98 -6.02
C GLU A 19 7.60 -14.22 -5.38
N ASP A 20 8.64 -13.50 -5.81
CA ASP A 20 10.03 -13.63 -5.32
C ASP A 20 10.32 -12.79 -4.04
N VAL A 21 9.40 -11.91 -3.60
CA VAL A 21 9.55 -11.07 -2.38
C VAL A 21 9.53 -11.88 -1.07
N GLU A 22 9.22 -13.19 -1.11
CA GLU A 22 9.18 -14.07 0.08
C GLU A 22 10.55 -14.31 0.78
N THR A 23 11.65 -13.58 0.49
CA THR A 23 13.00 -13.99 0.94
C THR A 23 13.94 -12.90 1.49
N ARG A 24 13.52 -11.65 1.77
CA ARG A 24 14.44 -10.69 2.42
C ARG A 24 13.77 -9.85 3.50
N ALA A 25 13.80 -10.35 4.73
CA ALA A 25 13.62 -9.55 5.93
C ALA A 25 14.92 -9.66 6.75
N ASP A 26 15.77 -8.64 6.64
CA ASP A 26 16.81 -8.28 7.61
C ASP A 26 17.38 -6.91 7.19
N GLY A 27 16.96 -5.84 7.88
CA GLY A 27 17.51 -4.50 7.66
C GLY A 27 16.64 -3.40 8.24
N GLU A 28 17.19 -2.70 9.22
CA GLU A 28 16.68 -1.50 9.91
C GLU A 28 16.83 -0.28 8.98
N THR A 29 15.72 0.15 8.36
CA THR A 29 15.59 1.44 7.65
C THR A 29 14.12 1.88 7.64
N ASP A 30 13.85 3.11 7.19
CA ASP A 30 12.53 3.75 7.12
C ASP A 30 11.61 3.06 6.08
N LEU A 31 11.19 1.83 6.42
CA LEU A 31 10.52 0.83 5.56
C LEU A 31 9.32 1.34 4.73
N PRO A 32 8.45 2.25 5.23
CA PRO A 32 7.32 2.74 4.43
C PRO A 32 7.76 3.61 3.25
N ALA A 33 8.71 4.51 3.48
CA ALA A 33 9.20 5.46 2.49
C ALA A 33 10.02 4.76 1.40
N GLU A 34 10.89 3.83 1.80
CA GLU A 34 11.69 3.02 0.89
C GLU A 34 10.80 2.11 0.03
N LEU A 35 9.81 1.44 0.61
CA LEU A 35 8.91 0.56 -0.15
C LEU A 35 8.10 1.31 -1.22
N VAL A 36 7.53 2.47 -0.88
CA VAL A 36 6.74 3.26 -1.84
C VAL A 36 7.64 3.88 -2.90
N GLY A 37 8.82 4.36 -2.54
CA GLY A 37 9.81 4.91 -3.46
C GLY A 37 10.34 3.87 -4.46
N ASP A 38 10.77 2.71 -3.95
CA ASP A 38 11.33 1.62 -4.76
C ASP A 38 10.31 1.08 -5.76
N VAL A 39 9.06 0.87 -5.32
CA VAL A 39 7.97 0.41 -6.19
C VAL A 39 7.60 1.46 -7.24
N ALA A 40 7.61 2.75 -6.88
CA ALA A 40 7.31 3.83 -7.82
C ALA A 40 8.36 3.94 -8.94
N GLU A 41 9.64 3.80 -8.59
CA GLU A 41 10.75 3.81 -9.55
C GLU A 41 10.77 2.56 -10.44
N GLU A 42 10.49 1.38 -9.88
CA GLU A 42 10.47 0.12 -10.64
C GLU A 42 9.31 0.05 -11.65
N LEU A 43 8.17 0.65 -11.30
CA LEU A 43 6.97 0.66 -12.14
C LEU A 43 6.98 1.71 -13.25
N THR A 44 7.83 2.73 -13.15
CA THR A 44 7.83 3.84 -14.10
C THR A 44 9.24 4.24 -14.48
N GLU A 45 9.64 3.89 -15.71
CA GLU A 45 10.93 4.33 -16.25
C GLU A 45 11.07 5.88 -16.38
N ASP A 46 10.05 6.70 -16.06
CA ASP A 46 10.13 8.17 -16.22
C ASP A 46 8.99 9.02 -15.59
N ARG A 47 8.17 8.52 -14.65
CA ARG A 47 7.07 9.33 -14.05
C ARG A 47 6.83 9.01 -12.59
N THR A 48 7.06 9.98 -11.70
CA THR A 48 6.59 9.91 -10.30
C THR A 48 5.13 9.43 -10.27
N LEU A 49 4.90 8.21 -9.76
CA LEU A 49 3.56 7.68 -9.60
C LEU A 49 2.88 8.48 -8.49
N GLY A 50 2.12 9.50 -8.89
CA GLY A 50 1.16 10.15 -8.00
C GLY A 50 -0.05 9.23 -7.84
N PHE A 51 -0.43 8.95 -6.60
CA PHE A 51 -1.69 8.26 -6.33
C PHE A 51 -2.83 9.26 -6.37
N GLU A 52 -3.89 8.96 -7.13
CA GLU A 52 -5.11 9.77 -7.05
C GLU A 52 -5.78 9.54 -5.68
N GLU A 53 -6.04 10.60 -4.91
CA GLU A 53 -6.65 10.50 -3.58
C GLU A 53 -7.94 9.65 -3.56
N ALA A 54 -8.71 9.66 -4.66
CA ALA A 54 -9.90 8.82 -4.80
C ALA A 54 -9.57 7.32 -4.80
N LEU A 55 -8.50 6.90 -5.49
CA LEU A 55 -8.04 5.51 -5.52
C LEU A 55 -7.46 5.08 -4.16
N VAL A 56 -6.77 6.00 -3.49
CA VAL A 56 -6.28 5.78 -2.11
C VAL A 56 -7.46 5.58 -1.16
N LYS A 57 -8.51 6.39 -1.26
CA LYS A 57 -9.74 6.24 -0.46
C LYS A 57 -10.47 4.92 -0.73
N GLU A 58 -10.49 4.45 -1.97
CA GLU A 58 -11.10 3.16 -2.32
C GLU A 58 -10.37 1.96 -1.69
N SER A 59 -9.07 2.09 -1.46
CA SER A 59 -8.20 1.03 -0.92
C SER A 59 -7.70 1.37 0.49
N LEU A 60 -8.40 2.25 1.20
CA LEU A 60 -7.89 2.90 2.41
C LEU A 60 -7.61 1.89 3.53
N ASP A 61 -8.45 0.89 3.68
CA ASP A 61 -8.28 -0.14 4.70
C ASP A 61 -6.94 -0.86 4.52
N GLU A 62 -6.61 -1.28 3.29
CA GLU A 62 -5.38 -1.98 2.97
C GLU A 62 -4.15 -1.06 3.10
N VAL A 63 -4.27 0.21 2.68
CA VAL A 63 -3.20 1.20 2.85
C VAL A 63 -2.89 1.41 4.34
N LEU A 64 -3.92 1.57 5.17
CA LEU A 64 -3.74 1.72 6.63
C LEU A 64 -3.09 0.49 7.24
N LEU A 65 -3.50 -0.72 6.83
CA LEU A 65 -2.91 -1.97 7.30
C LEU A 65 -1.43 -2.08 6.92
N VAL A 66 -1.05 -1.68 5.70
CA VAL A 66 0.36 -1.65 5.28
C VAL A 66 1.15 -0.64 6.11
N LEU A 67 0.64 0.58 6.28
CA LEU A 67 1.32 1.61 7.08
C LEU A 67 1.51 1.18 8.54
N ILE A 68 0.50 0.56 9.16
CA ILE A 68 0.58 0.04 10.54
C ILE A 68 1.56 -1.14 10.63
N ALA A 69 1.62 -2.00 9.61
CA ALA A 69 2.55 -3.13 9.59
C ALA A 69 4.01 -2.71 9.38
N LEU A 70 4.26 -1.60 8.66
CA LEU A 70 5.60 -1.07 8.40
C LEU A 70 6.07 -0.09 9.48
N GLY A 71 5.15 0.50 10.25
CA GLY A 71 5.50 1.41 11.35
C GLY A 71 6.16 0.67 12.52
N GLU A 72 7.25 1.22 13.04
CA GLU A 72 7.84 0.74 14.29
C GLU A 72 6.99 1.15 15.51
N GLU A 73 6.95 0.28 16.52
CA GLU A 73 6.36 0.48 17.86
C GLU A 73 5.11 1.39 17.94
N GLY A 74 3.94 0.88 17.53
CA GLY A 74 2.64 1.49 17.85
C GLY A 74 2.33 2.73 17.02
N THR A 75 1.68 2.54 15.87
CA THR A 75 1.33 3.65 14.99
C THR A 75 0.14 4.44 15.55
N HIS A 76 0.22 5.76 15.46
CA HIS A 76 -0.80 6.68 15.95
C HIS A 76 -1.66 7.21 14.80
N GLY A 77 -2.93 7.54 15.06
CA GLY A 77 -3.83 8.05 14.03
C GLY A 77 -3.36 9.35 13.35
N GLU A 78 -2.73 10.26 14.10
CA GLU A 78 -2.13 11.47 13.50
C GLU A 78 -0.91 11.16 12.64
N GLY A 79 -0.11 10.16 13.02
CA GLY A 79 1.01 9.67 12.21
C GLY A 79 0.52 9.09 10.89
N LEU A 80 -0.51 8.23 10.92
CA LEU A 80 -1.10 7.65 9.72
C LEU A 80 -1.62 8.70 8.74
N MET A 81 -2.25 9.77 9.23
CA MET A 81 -2.68 10.87 8.36
C MET A 81 -1.50 11.61 7.72
N SER A 82 -0.41 11.82 8.47
CA SER A 82 0.83 12.38 7.93
C SER A 82 1.48 11.48 6.88
N ASP A 83 1.47 10.17 7.10
CA ASP A 83 2.03 9.17 6.18
C ASP A 83 1.20 9.09 4.89
N LEU A 84 -0.13 9.16 4.99
CA LEU A 84 -1.03 9.23 3.84
C LEU A 84 -0.77 10.47 2.97
N GLU A 85 -0.57 11.63 3.60
CA GLU A 85 -0.22 12.85 2.86
C GLU A 85 1.17 12.75 2.22
N THR A 86 2.15 12.22 2.97
CA THR A 86 3.56 12.18 2.53
C THR A 86 3.81 11.15 1.41
N PHE A 87 3.27 9.93 1.55
CA PHE A 87 3.58 8.83 0.65
C PHE A 87 2.54 8.62 -0.45
N PHE A 88 1.30 9.06 -0.22
CA PHE A 88 0.18 8.83 -1.14
C PHE A 88 -0.43 10.11 -1.69
N ASP A 89 0.10 11.30 -1.35
CA ASP A 89 -0.46 12.61 -1.73
C ASP A 89 -1.96 12.74 -1.39
N ALA A 90 -2.37 12.06 -0.31
CA ALA A 90 -3.78 11.91 0.08
C ALA A 90 -4.05 12.65 1.39
N ASN A 91 -4.74 13.80 1.31
CA ASN A 91 -5.06 14.60 2.49
C ASN A 91 -6.39 14.15 3.10
N LEU A 92 -6.33 13.06 3.88
CA LEU A 92 -7.52 12.43 4.47
C LEU A 92 -7.82 13.01 5.85
N SER A 93 -9.09 13.37 6.05
CA SER A 93 -9.54 13.94 7.33
C SER A 93 -9.68 12.89 8.44
N PRO A 94 -9.62 13.30 9.72
CA PRO A 94 -9.97 12.46 10.86
C PRO A 94 -11.31 11.71 10.71
N GLY A 95 -12.33 12.37 10.16
CA GLY A 95 -13.66 11.80 9.92
C GLY A 95 -13.70 10.75 8.80
N THR A 96 -12.59 10.54 8.10
CA THR A 96 -12.41 9.51 7.07
C THR A 96 -11.54 8.37 7.59
N VAL A 97 -10.45 8.69 8.29
CA VAL A 97 -9.46 7.70 8.76
C VAL A 97 -9.93 6.98 10.02
N TYR A 98 -10.39 7.70 11.05
CA TYR A 98 -10.76 7.06 12.33
C TYR A 98 -11.91 6.05 12.23
N PRO A 99 -12.97 6.27 11.42
CA PRO A 99 -13.98 5.24 11.21
C PRO A 99 -13.42 3.94 10.65
N ARG A 100 -12.46 4.00 9.73
CA ARG A 100 -11.83 2.79 9.15
C ARG A 100 -10.96 2.06 10.16
N LEU A 101 -10.18 2.78 10.94
CA LEU A 101 -9.40 2.18 12.02
C LEU A 101 -10.30 1.47 13.04
N HIS A 102 -11.46 2.03 13.33
CA HIS A 102 -12.44 1.40 14.21
C HIS A 102 -13.08 0.15 13.59
N GLU A 103 -13.46 0.20 12.30
CA GLU A 103 -13.97 -0.97 11.58
C GLU A 103 -12.93 -2.11 11.55
N LEU A 104 -11.65 -1.80 11.31
CA LEU A 104 -10.55 -2.77 11.31
C LEU A 104 -10.28 -3.37 12.70
N GLU A 105 -10.47 -2.60 13.77
CA GLU A 105 -10.45 -3.07 15.16
C GLU A 105 -11.61 -4.03 15.44
N GLU A 106 -12.85 -3.65 15.06
CA GLU A 106 -14.04 -4.49 15.22
C GLU A 106 -13.94 -5.82 14.44
N ASP A 107 -13.31 -5.79 13.27
CA ASP A 107 -13.04 -6.97 12.44
C ASP A 107 -11.93 -7.88 13.00
N GLY A 108 -11.24 -7.43 14.06
CA GLY A 108 -10.14 -8.13 14.72
C GLY A 108 -8.86 -8.17 13.88
N LEU A 109 -8.68 -7.23 12.96
CA LEU A 109 -7.44 -7.07 12.19
C LEU A 109 -6.44 -6.19 12.93
N LEU A 110 -6.94 -5.23 13.71
CA LEU A 110 -6.15 -4.36 14.58
C LEU A 110 -6.47 -4.60 16.05
N GLU A 111 -5.48 -4.37 16.89
CA GLU A 111 -5.67 -4.11 18.32
C GLU A 111 -5.37 -2.64 18.63
N VAL A 112 -6.15 -2.06 19.54
CA VAL A 112 -5.95 -0.69 20.00
C VAL A 112 -5.46 -0.70 21.44
N GLN A 113 -4.31 -0.08 21.67
CA GLN A 113 -3.81 0.19 23.02
C GLN A 113 -4.11 1.65 23.37
N GLU A 114 -4.99 1.84 24.34
CA GLU A 114 -5.29 3.17 24.87
C GLU A 114 -4.21 3.59 25.86
N LEU A 115 -3.32 4.47 25.41
CA LEU A 115 -2.41 5.19 26.27
C LEU A 115 -3.09 6.41 26.87
N VAL A 116 -2.48 7.00 27.91
CA VAL A 116 -3.04 8.11 28.70
C VAL A 116 -3.52 9.30 27.84
N ARG A 117 -2.97 9.47 26.63
CA ARG A 117 -3.32 10.59 25.72
C ARG A 117 -3.43 10.22 24.24
N THR A 118 -3.25 8.96 23.86
CA THR A 118 -3.24 8.56 22.44
C THR A 118 -3.67 7.12 22.26
N LYS A 119 -4.15 6.79 21.07
CA LYS A 119 -4.44 5.42 20.64
C LYS A 119 -3.28 4.95 19.77
N GLU A 120 -2.68 3.83 20.16
CA GLU A 120 -1.74 3.09 19.33
C GLU A 120 -2.45 1.92 18.68
N TYR A 121 -2.25 1.75 17.37
CA TYR A 121 -2.77 0.63 16.60
C TYR A 121 -1.65 -0.37 16.33
N ARG A 122 -1.95 -1.66 16.48
CA ARG A 122 -1.05 -2.76 16.10
C ARG A 122 -1.82 -3.83 15.36
N ILE A 123 -1.12 -4.60 14.51
CA ILE A 123 -1.71 -5.74 13.80
C ILE A 123 -2.06 -6.83 14.81
N ALA A 124 -3.33 -7.25 14.84
CA ALA A 124 -3.81 -8.33 15.72
C ALA A 124 -3.74 -9.71 15.06
N ASP A 125 -3.94 -9.79 13.74
CA ASP A 125 -3.89 -11.03 12.96
C ASP A 125 -3.15 -10.81 11.65
N GLU A 126 -1.82 -11.01 11.67
CA GLU A 126 -0.94 -10.86 10.51
C GLU A 126 -1.36 -11.73 9.32
N LYS A 127 -1.88 -12.95 9.58
CA LYS A 127 -2.29 -13.86 8.51
C LYS A 127 -3.50 -13.31 7.78
N ARG A 128 -4.54 -12.88 8.51
CA ARG A 128 -5.74 -12.29 7.90
C ARG A 128 -5.45 -10.96 7.22
N VAL A 129 -4.56 -10.14 7.79
CA VAL A 129 -4.12 -8.90 7.15
C VAL A 129 -3.39 -9.19 5.84
N ARG A 130 -2.44 -10.13 5.82
CA ARG A 130 -1.74 -10.53 4.58
C ARG A 130 -2.71 -11.09 3.53
N GLU A 131 -3.66 -11.92 3.91
CA GLU A 131 -4.69 -12.45 3.01
C GLU A 131 -5.56 -11.34 2.42
N ARG A 132 -5.95 -10.36 3.24
CA ARG A 132 -6.76 -9.21 2.80
C ARG A 132 -6.01 -8.33 1.80
N ILE A 133 -4.78 -7.94 2.13
CA ILE A 133 -3.93 -7.14 1.25
C ILE A 133 -3.67 -7.88 -0.07
N ALA A 134 -3.34 -9.17 -0.01
CA ALA A 134 -3.14 -9.99 -1.20
C ALA A 134 -4.40 -10.08 -2.07
N GLY A 135 -5.58 -10.18 -1.46
CA GLY A 135 -6.87 -10.16 -2.16
C GLY A 135 -7.13 -8.85 -2.91
N ALA A 136 -6.92 -7.71 -2.25
CA ALA A 136 -7.06 -6.39 -2.88
C ALA A 136 -6.06 -6.21 -4.02
N MET A 137 -4.79 -6.58 -3.80
CA MET A 137 -3.75 -6.56 -4.83
C MET A 137 -4.16 -7.35 -6.08
N GLN A 138 -4.69 -8.58 -5.90
CA GLN A 138 -5.18 -9.39 -7.01
C GLN A 138 -6.30 -8.70 -7.79
N GLN A 139 -7.22 -8.01 -7.12
CA GLN A 139 -8.30 -7.27 -7.76
C GLN A 139 -7.78 -6.06 -8.57
N HIS A 140 -6.87 -5.27 -8.00
CA HIS A 140 -6.28 -4.13 -8.70
C HIS A 140 -5.50 -4.56 -9.95
N LEU A 141 -4.72 -5.65 -9.85
CA LEU A 141 -4.00 -6.20 -11.00
C LEU A 141 -4.95 -6.77 -12.07
N ALA A 142 -6.07 -7.39 -11.65
CA ALA A 142 -7.10 -7.83 -12.59
C ALA A 142 -7.72 -6.65 -13.35
N LEU A 143 -8.03 -5.54 -12.66
CA LEU A 143 -8.51 -4.31 -13.30
C LEU A 143 -7.47 -3.74 -14.27
N ALA A 144 -6.20 -3.67 -13.86
CA ALA A 144 -5.11 -3.24 -14.72
C ALA A 144 -4.99 -4.11 -15.99
N ALA A 145 -5.11 -5.43 -15.85
CA ALA A 145 -5.10 -6.36 -16.98
C ALA A 145 -6.28 -6.14 -17.94
N VAL A 146 -7.48 -5.83 -17.41
CA VAL A 146 -8.66 -5.47 -18.20
C VAL A 146 -8.42 -4.17 -18.97
N PHE A 147 -7.93 -3.12 -18.30
CA PHE A 147 -7.63 -1.83 -18.94
C PHE A 147 -6.58 -1.98 -20.04
N ARG A 148 -5.49 -2.70 -19.76
CA ARG A 148 -4.45 -3.01 -20.75
C ARG A 148 -5.01 -3.73 -21.96
N SER A 149 -5.88 -4.71 -21.75
CA SER A 149 -6.55 -5.45 -22.82
C SER A 149 -7.52 -4.58 -23.62
N GLY A 150 -8.13 -3.58 -22.99
CA GLY A 150 -9.01 -2.60 -23.63
C GLY A 150 -8.24 -1.58 -24.47
N LEU A 151 -7.09 -1.09 -23.99
CA LEU A 151 -6.25 -0.13 -24.71
C LEU A 151 -5.82 -0.63 -26.10
N GLY A 152 -5.57 -1.93 -26.26
CA GLY A 152 -5.25 -2.52 -27.57
C GLY A 152 -6.41 -2.57 -28.57
N ARG A 153 -7.61 -2.09 -28.19
CA ARG A 153 -8.80 -2.02 -29.05
C ARG A 153 -9.15 -0.59 -29.49
N PHE A 154 -8.49 0.42 -28.93
CA PHE A 154 -8.52 1.80 -29.41
C PHE A 154 -7.31 2.07 -30.30
#